data_AF-A0A1I1B1Y1-F1
#
_entry.id   AF-A0A1I1B1Y1-F1
#
_cell.length_a   1.000
_cell.length_b   1.000
_cell.length_c   1.000
_cell.angle_alpha   90.00
_cell.angle_beta   90.00
_cell.angle_gamma   90.00
#
_symmetry.space_group_name_H-M   'P 1'
#
loop_
_entity.id
_entity.type
_entity.pdbx_description
1 polymer ?
#
loop_
_entity_poly.entity_id
_entity_poly.type
_entity_poly.pdbx_seq_one_letter_code
_entity_poly.pdbx_strand_id
1 'polypeptide(L)'
;MKKILSTILLSLLIFIFIFIDSQSSPDSKNIILGIYIIFPIIFIIQGIISSNSIKTMLIGLLLSSISVMIPICMWYNMDSMIVPVIIYNLLGILVFFKRYGKSHERK
;
A
#
# COMPACT_ATOMS: atom_id res chain seq x y z
N MET A 1 -6.47 10.61 -15.54
CA MET A 1 -7.49 10.44 -14.48
C MET A 1 -7.63 9.00 -13.99
N LYS A 2 -7.87 8.00 -14.87
CA LYS A 2 -8.11 6.59 -14.45
C LYS A 2 -7.07 6.01 -13.47
N LYS A 3 -5.77 6.29 -13.65
CA LYS A 3 -4.70 5.75 -12.80
C LYS A 3 -4.62 6.35 -11.38
N ILE A 4 -4.93 7.64 -11.23
CA ILE A 4 -5.00 8.29 -9.91
C ILE A 4 -6.14 7.68 -9.11
N LEU A 5 -7.29 7.46 -9.76
CA LEU A 5 -8.43 6.78 -9.14
C LEU A 5 -8.05 5.37 -8.67
N SER A 6 -7.36 4.59 -9.50
CA SER A 6 -6.87 3.25 -9.11
C SER A 6 -5.90 3.29 -7.93
N THR A 7 -5.06 4.33 -7.85
CA THR A 7 -4.09 4.52 -6.76
C THR A 7 -4.80 4.82 -5.43
N ILE A 8 -5.83 5.67 -5.48
CA ILE A 8 -6.68 5.97 -4.33
C ILE A 8 -7.46 4.73 -3.91
N LEU A 9 -8.00 3.97 -4.88
CA LEU A 9 -8.77 2.75 -4.63
C LEU A 9 -7.97 1.70 -3.86
N LEU A 10 -6.70 1.48 -4.22
CA LEU A 10 -5.83 0.53 -3.51
C LEU A 10 -5.62 0.93 -2.05
N SER A 11 -5.44 2.23 -1.79
CA SER A 11 -5.27 2.75 -0.43
C SER A 11 -6.58 2.65 0.38
N LEU A 12 -7.72 2.90 -0.28
CA LEU A 12 -9.04 2.72 0.31
C LEU A 12 -9.30 1.25 0.66
N LEU A 13 -8.84 0.32 -0.18
CA LEU A 13 -9.00 -1.12 0.03
C LEU A 13 -8.19 -1.60 1.25
N ILE A 14 -6.97 -1.09 1.43
CA ILE A 14 -6.20 -1.30 2.67
C ILE A 14 -7.01 -0.82 3.88
N PHE A 15 -7.48 0.42 3.83
CA PHE A 15 -8.20 1.03 4.95
C PHE A 15 -9.47 0.25 5.31
N ILE A 16 -10.28 -0.10 4.32
CA ILE A 16 -11.51 -0.88 4.49
C ILE A 16 -11.20 -2.26 5.06
N PHE A 17 -10.15 -2.93 4.57
CA PHE A 17 -9.73 -4.22 5.09
C PHE A 17 -9.42 -4.14 6.59
N ILE A 18 -8.60 -3.17 7.00
CA ILE A 18 -8.22 -2.98 8.40
C ILE A 18 -9.44 -2.58 9.24
N PHE A 19 -10.34 -1.77 8.70
CA PHE A 19 -11.55 -1.33 9.40
C PHE A 19 -12.49 -2.50 9.69
N ILE A 20 -12.83 -3.30 8.67
CA ILE A 20 -13.71 -4.46 8.82
C ILE A 20 -13.09 -5.47 9.80
N ASP A 21 -11.78 -5.70 9.68
CA ASP A 21 -11.10 -6.67 10.53
C ASP A 21 -11.07 -6.21 11.99
N SER A 22 -10.82 -4.92 12.25
CA SER A 22 -10.80 -4.36 13.62
C SER A 22 -12.16 -4.43 14.32
N GLN A 23 -13.26 -4.33 13.56
CA GLN A 23 -14.61 -4.44 14.10
C GLN A 23 -14.99 -5.90 14.39
N SER A 24 -14.40 -6.85 13.67
CA SER A 24 -14.76 -8.26 13.75
C SER A 24 -14.14 -8.94 14.97
N SER A 25 -12.90 -8.59 15.35
CA SER A 25 -12.26 -9.00 16.61
C SER A 25 -10.95 -8.22 16.85
N PRO A 26 -10.71 -7.66 18.04
CA PRO A 26 -9.47 -6.94 18.34
C PRO A 26 -8.20 -7.82 18.33
N ASP A 27 -8.33 -9.15 18.48
CA ASP A 27 -7.24 -10.13 18.40
C ASP A 27 -7.23 -10.94 17.09
N SER A 28 -7.80 -10.40 16.01
CA SER A 28 -7.92 -11.12 14.75
C SER A 28 -6.54 -11.51 14.18
N LYS A 29 -6.31 -12.81 13.98
CA LYS A 29 -5.10 -13.31 13.29
C LYS A 29 -5.01 -12.87 11.82
N ASN A 30 -6.11 -12.35 11.28
CA ASN A 30 -6.20 -11.88 9.90
C ASN A 30 -5.38 -10.61 9.66
N ILE A 31 -5.20 -9.75 10.66
CA ILE A 31 -4.36 -8.55 10.49
C ILE A 31 -2.91 -8.94 10.23
N ILE A 32 -2.44 -10.04 10.82
CA ILE A 32 -1.11 -10.61 10.58
C ILE A 32 -0.99 -11.02 9.11
N LEU A 33 -2.00 -11.70 8.56
CA LEU A 33 -2.05 -12.03 7.13
C LEU A 33 -2.05 -10.76 6.26
N GLY A 34 -2.78 -9.74 6.69
CA GLY A 34 -2.80 -8.41 6.09
C GLY A 34 -1.40 -7.82 5.96
N ILE A 35 -0.69 -7.75 7.08
CA ILE A 35 0.66 -7.22 7.23
C ILE A 35 1.66 -8.01 6.37
N TYR A 36 1.71 -9.33 6.50
CA TYR A 36 2.79 -10.09 5.86
C TYR A 36 2.54 -10.45 4.39
N ILE A 37 1.29 -10.39 3.90
CA ILE A 37 0.96 -10.84 2.54
C ILE A 37 0.20 -9.76 1.78
N ILE A 38 -0.96 -9.33 2.28
CA ILE A 38 -1.89 -8.50 1.51
C ILE A 38 -1.31 -7.11 1.24
N PHE A 39 -0.82 -6.41 2.25
CA PHE A 39 -0.29 -5.05 2.10
C PHE A 39 0.98 -5.03 1.22
N PRO A 40 1.98 -5.91 1.38
CA PRO A 40 3.10 -6.02 0.44
C PRO A 40 2.65 -6.16 -1.02
N ILE A 41 1.67 -7.03 -1.28
CA ILE A 41 1.13 -7.24 -2.63
C ILE A 41 0.47 -5.96 -3.16
N ILE A 42 -0.33 -5.28 -2.33
CA ILE A 42 -0.98 -4.02 -2.71
C ILE A 42 0.07 -2.96 -3.07
N PHE A 43 1.15 -2.83 -2.30
CA PHE A 43 2.23 -1.88 -2.61
C PHE A 43 2.98 -2.23 -3.89
N ILE A 44 3.19 -3.53 -4.18
CA ILE A 44 3.73 -3.99 -5.47
C ILE A 44 2.80 -3.56 -6.62
N ILE A 45 1.49 -3.79 -6.49
CA ILE A 45 0.49 -3.40 -7.50
C ILE A 45 0.46 -1.87 -7.68
N GLN A 46 0.57 -1.11 -6.58
CA GLN A 46 0.68 0.35 -6.58
C GLN A 46 1.86 0.80 -7.46
N GLY A 47 3.03 0.17 -7.31
CA GLY A 47 4.22 0.42 -8.13
C GLY A 47 4.01 0.12 -9.63
N ILE A 48 3.28 -0.95 -9.96
CA ILE A 48 2.96 -1.31 -11.36
C ILE A 48 2.03 -0.28 -11.99
N ILE A 49 0.95 0.12 -11.30
CA ILE A 49 -0.07 1.03 -11.85
C ILE A 49 0.51 2.43 -12.05
N SER A 50 1.34 2.86 -11.10
CA SER A 50 1.96 4.18 -11.08
C SER A 50 3.19 4.30 -11.98
N SER A 51 3.67 3.22 -12.62
CA SER A 51 4.91 3.14 -13.41
C SER A 51 5.04 4.08 -14.63
N ASN A 52 4.10 5.01 -14.84
CA ASN A 52 4.15 6.01 -15.89
C ASN A 52 4.39 7.42 -15.35
N SER A 53 4.30 7.64 -14.04
CA SER A 53 4.49 8.95 -13.43
C SER A 53 4.97 8.83 -11.99
N ILE A 54 6.12 9.44 -11.73
CA ILE A 54 6.72 9.53 -10.39
C ILE A 54 5.76 10.22 -9.42
N LYS A 55 5.05 11.27 -9.86
CA LYS A 55 4.08 11.98 -9.02
C LYS A 55 2.96 11.07 -8.55
N THR A 56 2.42 10.22 -9.43
CA THR A 56 1.37 9.26 -9.04
C THR A 56 1.88 8.18 -8.11
N MET A 57 3.14 7.75 -8.27
CA MET A 57 3.76 6.78 -7.36
C MET A 57 3.90 7.37 -5.96
N LEU A 58 4.46 8.57 -5.84
CA LEU A 58 4.66 9.23 -4.54
C LEU A 58 3.35 9.42 -3.79
N ILE A 59 2.32 9.96 -4.46
CA ILE A 59 1.00 10.14 -3.86
C ILE A 59 0.42 8.80 -3.41
N GLY A 60 0.57 7.76 -4.24
CA GLY A 60 0.05 6.44 -3.93
C GLY A 60 0.74 5.77 -2.75
N LEU A 61 2.06 5.81 -2.70
CA LEU A 61 2.83 5.25 -1.60
C LEU A 61 2.55 5.99 -0.30
N LEU A 62 2.43 7.33 -0.33
CA LEU A 62 2.05 8.13 0.83
C LEU A 62 0.64 7.76 1.32
N LEU A 63 -0.35 7.73 0.44
CA LEU A 63 -1.72 7.36 0.82
C LEU A 63 -1.78 5.95 1.41
N SER A 64 -1.17 4.97 0.74
CA SER A 64 -1.17 3.58 1.22
C SER A 64 -0.42 3.45 2.56
N SER A 65 0.68 4.18 2.75
CA SER A 65 1.41 4.18 4.03
C SER A 65 0.55 4.73 5.17
N ILE A 66 -0.14 5.84 4.94
CA ILE A 66 -1.07 6.44 5.91
C ILE A 66 -2.23 5.48 6.20
N SER A 67 -2.80 4.86 5.16
CA SER A 67 -3.89 3.88 5.26
C SER A 67 -3.48 2.60 5.99
N VAL A 68 -2.19 2.27 6.11
CA VAL A 68 -1.71 1.16 6.95
C VAL A 68 -1.41 1.66 8.36
N MET A 69 -0.57 2.69 8.50
CA MET A 69 -0.02 3.10 9.80
C MET A 69 -1.10 3.58 10.78
N ILE A 70 -1.95 4.52 10.36
CA ILE A 70 -2.92 5.14 11.26
C ILE A 70 -3.89 4.11 11.84
N PRO A 71 -4.65 3.36 11.01
CA PRO A 71 -5.66 2.46 11.56
C PRO A 71 -5.06 1.28 12.34
N ILE A 72 -3.90 0.76 11.95
CA ILE A 72 -3.29 -0.35 12.71
C ILE A 72 -2.78 0.11 14.07
N CYS A 73 -2.07 1.24 14.13
CA CYS A 73 -1.59 1.77 15.41
C CYS A 73 -2.76 2.17 16.33
N MET A 74 -3.84 2.74 15.79
CA MET A 74 -4.99 3.18 16.58
C MET A 74 -5.95 2.06 16.99
N TRP A 75 -6.27 1.12 16.08
CA TRP A 75 -7.31 0.11 16.33
C TRP A 75 -6.75 -1.18 16.92
N TYR A 76 -5.48 -1.50 16.66
CA TYR A 76 -4.82 -2.71 17.19
C TYR A 76 -3.78 -2.41 18.27
N ASN A 77 -3.67 -1.15 18.72
CA ASN A 77 -2.69 -0.71 19.72
C ASN A 77 -1.26 -1.20 19.44
N MET A 78 -0.87 -1.28 18.17
CA MET A 78 0.49 -1.64 17.79
C MET A 78 1.43 -0.43 17.89
N ASP A 79 2.52 -0.58 18.63
CA ASP A 79 3.49 0.49 18.91
C ASP A 79 4.02 1.18 17.64
N SER A 80 4.34 0.39 16.60
CA SER A 80 4.88 0.95 15.37
C SER A 80 4.70 0.03 14.16
N MET A 81 4.20 0.64 13.08
CA MET A 81 4.16 0.04 11.74
C MET A 81 5.21 0.62 10.79
N ILE A 82 6.18 1.39 11.31
CA ILE A 82 7.18 2.08 10.49
C ILE A 82 8.04 1.09 9.71
N VAL A 83 8.61 0.08 10.38
CA VAL A 83 9.51 -0.89 9.74
C VAL A 83 8.81 -1.66 8.60
N PRO A 84 7.61 -2.26 8.82
CA PRO A 84 6.88 -2.90 7.73
C PRO A 84 6.56 -1.94 6.58
N VAL A 85 6.14 -0.71 6.87
CA VAL A 85 5.80 0.29 5.83
C VAL A 85 7.02 0.72 5.02
N ILE A 86 8.21 0.82 5.61
CA ILE A 86 9.46 1.04 4.86
C ILE A 86 9.68 -0.11 3.87
N ILE A 87 9.52 -1.36 4.31
CA ILE A 87 9.68 -2.54 3.45
C ILE A 87 8.66 -2.51 2.31
N TYR A 88 7.39 -2.19 2.58
CA TYR A 88 6.36 -2.11 1.54
C TYR A 88 6.64 -1.02 0.52
N ASN A 89 7.10 0.15 0.98
CA ASN A 89 7.51 1.24 0.11
C ASN A 89 8.68 0.84 -0.79
N LEU A 90 9.70 0.17 -0.25
CA LEU A 90 10.82 -0.34 -1.04
C LEU A 90 10.36 -1.33 -2.12
N LEU A 91 9.46 -2.25 -1.77
CA LEU A 91 8.87 -3.18 -2.75
C LEU A 91 8.14 -2.45 -3.89
N GLY A 92 7.30 -1.48 -3.54
CA GLY A 92 6.58 -0.66 -4.53
C GLY A 92 7.53 0.14 -5.44
N ILE A 93 8.57 0.74 -4.87
CA ILE A 93 9.59 1.52 -5.58
C ILE A 93 10.41 0.63 -6.53
N LEU A 94 10.85 -0.55 -6.07
CA LEU A 94 11.61 -1.48 -6.90
C LEU A 94 10.82 -1.91 -8.15
N VAL A 95 9.54 -2.24 -7.97
CA VAL A 95 8.68 -2.63 -9.08
C VAL A 95 8.38 -1.44 -9.99
N PHE A 96 8.20 -0.25 -9.43
CA PHE A 96 8.06 0.98 -10.21
C PHE A 96 9.26 1.17 -11.14
N PHE A 97 10.50 1.16 -10.63
CA PHE A 97 11.69 1.38 -11.45
C PHE A 97 11.86 0.32 -12.55
N LYS A 98 11.61 -0.95 -12.21
CA LYS A 98 11.64 -2.06 -13.19
C LYS A 98 10.66 -1.87 -14.34
N ARG A 99 9.50 -1.27 -14.09
CA ARG A 99 8.46 -1.01 -15.12
C ARG A 99 8.61 0.36 -15.79
N TYR A 100 9.09 1.37 -15.07
CA TYR A 100 9.21 2.75 -15.54
C TYR A 100 10.16 2.84 -16.73
N GLY A 101 11.32 2.18 -16.67
CA GLY A 101 12.27 2.10 -17.80
C GLY A 101 11.65 1.48 -19.06
N LYS A 102 10.96 0.35 -18.92
CA LYS A 102 10.28 -0.33 -20.03
C LYS A 102 9.15 0.49 -20.68
N SER A 103 8.53 1.39 -19.92
CA SER A 103 7.42 2.22 -20.41
C SER A 103 7.92 3.41 -21.26
N HIS A 104 9.15 3.86 -21.00
CA HIS A 104 9.79 4.95 -21.74
C HIS A 104 10.56 4.50 -22.98
N GLU A 105 11.04 3.25 -23.06
CA GLU A 105 11.65 2.69 -24.27
C GLU A 105 10.65 2.39 -25.41
N ARG A 106 9.34 2.35 -25.11
CA ARG A 106 8.27 2.03 -26.07
C ARG A 106 7.54 3.25 -26.66
N LYS A 107 8.03 4.45 -26.39
CA LYS A 107 7.50 5.71 -26.94
C LYS A 107 8.53 6.34 -27.85
#